data_AF-A0A2A6F5W6-F1
#
_entry.id   AF-A0A2A6F5W6-F1
#
_cell.length_a   1.000
_cell.length_b   1.000
_cell.length_c   1.000
_cell.angle_alpha   90.00
_cell.angle_beta   90.00
_cell.angle_gamma   90.00
#
_symmetry.space_group_name_H-M   'P 1'
#
loop_
_entity.id
_entity.type
_entity.pdbx_description
1 polymer ?
#
loop_
_entity_poly.entity_id
_entity_poly.type
_entity_poly.pdbx_seq_one_letter_code
_entity_poly.pdbx_strand_id
1 'polypeptide(L)'
;MSQPASALAPVARFDADAVAKLSALRRTKFLATAALALCVLIFAVAKSFEGRFAWLGFVAAFAEAATIGGLADWYAVVALFKRPLGLPIPHTAIIPENQNRIADNLGRFIEVNFLAPEPVREKLAEVDFSALVADWLSDADRAAGLSRFVGRLVPQTLSAIEQSGLRGFVTSRMLE
;
A
#
# COMPACT_ATOMS: atom_id res chain seq x y z
N MET A 1 12.31 25.40 36.54
CA MET A 1 11.26 25.66 35.53
C MET A 1 11.52 24.75 34.34
N SER A 2 10.99 23.53 34.40
CA SER A 2 11.21 22.48 33.41
C SER A 2 9.95 22.38 32.55
N GLN A 3 10.03 22.76 31.27
CA GLN A 3 8.93 22.62 30.32
C GLN A 3 8.73 21.13 29.98
N PRO A 4 7.49 20.60 30.04
CA PRO A 4 7.16 19.35 29.37
C PRO A 4 6.55 19.68 28.00
N ALA A 5 7.32 19.49 26.92
CA ALA A 5 6.79 19.49 25.56
C ALA A 5 7.33 18.26 24.81
N SER A 6 6.52 17.75 23.87
CA SER A 6 6.92 16.92 22.72
C SER A 6 6.49 15.44 22.66
N ALA A 7 5.50 14.97 23.42
CA ALA A 7 4.91 13.63 23.22
C ALA A 7 3.55 13.62 22.48
N LEU A 8 2.81 14.75 22.46
CA LEU A 8 1.48 14.86 21.84
C LEU A 8 1.49 15.34 20.37
N ALA A 9 2.67 15.66 19.82
CA ALA A 9 2.82 16.27 18.50
C ALA A 9 2.51 15.39 17.27
N PRO A 10 2.79 14.07 17.25
CA PRO A 10 2.59 13.27 16.03
C PRO A 10 1.11 13.08 15.69
N VAL A 11 0.29 12.73 16.69
CA VAL A 11 -1.15 12.46 16.51
C VAL A 11 -1.91 13.72 16.08
N ALA A 12 -1.64 14.85 16.74
CA ALA A 12 -2.24 16.13 16.37
C ALA A 12 -1.88 16.58 14.94
N ARG A 13 -0.70 16.21 14.44
CA ARG A 13 -0.27 16.51 13.06
C ARG A 13 -0.97 15.64 12.02
N PHE A 14 -1.16 14.34 12.30
CA PHE A 14 -1.95 13.46 11.43
C PHE A 14 -3.41 13.94 11.30
N ASP A 15 -4.01 14.37 12.41
CA ASP A 15 -5.37 14.91 12.40
C ASP A 15 -5.47 16.22 11.62
N ALA A 16 -4.50 17.13 11.81
CA ALA A 16 -4.44 18.38 11.06
C ALA A 16 -4.27 18.15 9.55
N ASP A 17 -3.39 17.25 9.14
CA ASP A 17 -3.17 16.89 7.73
C ASP A 17 -4.40 16.19 7.12
N ALA A 18 -5.07 15.33 7.89
CA ALA A 18 -6.31 14.69 7.47
C ALA A 18 -7.44 15.71 7.27
N VAL A 19 -7.60 16.65 8.19
CA VAL A 19 -8.60 17.74 8.08
C VAL A 19 -8.30 18.63 6.88
N ALA A 20 -7.02 18.97 6.64
CA ALA A 20 -6.60 19.72 5.46
C ALA A 20 -6.87 18.97 4.15
N LYS A 21 -6.58 17.66 4.10
CA LYS A 21 -6.91 16.82 2.93
C LYS A 21 -8.41 16.73 2.69
N LEU A 22 -9.21 16.54 3.73
CA LEU A 22 -10.67 16.47 3.61
C LEU A 22 -11.27 17.78 3.11
N SER A 23 -10.78 18.93 3.58
CA SER A 23 -11.26 20.23 3.10
C SER A 23 -10.88 20.48 1.64
N ALA A 24 -9.66 20.11 1.23
CA ALA A 24 -9.23 20.16 -0.17
C ALA A 24 -10.10 19.26 -1.06
N LEU A 25 -10.38 18.02 -0.63
CA LEU A 25 -11.25 17.09 -1.36
C LEU A 25 -12.68 17.63 -1.51
N ARG A 26 -13.26 18.21 -0.46
CA ARG A 26 -14.59 18.84 -0.53
C ARG A 26 -14.62 19.99 -1.53
N ARG A 27 -13.57 20.83 -1.53
CA ARG A 27 -13.44 21.94 -2.48
C ARG A 27 -13.35 21.43 -3.91
N THR A 28 -12.49 20.46 -4.21
CA THR A 28 -12.35 19.90 -5.56
C THR A 28 -13.66 19.24 -6.03
N LYS A 29 -14.31 18.47 -5.16
CA LYS A 29 -15.64 17.88 -5.47
C LYS A 29 -16.68 18.96 -5.77
N PHE A 30 -16.72 20.02 -4.97
CA PHE A 30 -17.63 21.13 -5.20
C PHE A 30 -17.36 21.82 -6.54
N LEU A 31 -16.09 22.13 -6.86
CA LEU A 31 -15.72 22.72 -8.15
C LEU A 31 -16.09 21.81 -9.32
N ALA A 32 -15.78 20.51 -9.25
CA ALA A 32 -16.12 19.55 -10.31
C ALA A 32 -17.64 19.44 -10.52
N THR A 33 -18.41 19.37 -9.42
CA THR A 33 -19.87 19.28 -9.48
C THR A 33 -20.49 20.59 -10.00
N ALA A 34 -19.96 21.74 -9.58
CA ALA A 34 -20.39 23.05 -10.05
C ALA A 34 -20.07 23.27 -11.53
N ALA A 35 -18.90 22.83 -12.00
CA ALA A 35 -18.52 22.86 -13.41
C ALA A 35 -19.47 21.98 -14.25
N LEU A 36 -19.77 20.76 -13.79
CA LEU A 36 -20.72 19.89 -14.48
C LEU A 36 -22.14 20.50 -14.52
N ALA A 37 -22.61 21.04 -13.39
CA ALA A 37 -23.89 21.72 -13.31
C ALA A 37 -23.96 22.95 -14.24
N LEU A 38 -22.86 23.71 -14.34
CA LEU A 38 -22.73 24.83 -15.28
C LEU A 38 -22.82 24.35 -16.74
N CYS A 39 -22.15 23.27 -17.11
CA CYS A 39 -22.27 22.70 -18.47
C CYS A 39 -23.72 22.30 -18.78
N VAL A 40 -24.40 21.64 -17.84
CA VAL A 40 -25.82 21.27 -17.99
C VAL A 40 -26.70 22.51 -18.16
N LEU A 41 -26.46 23.56 -17.37
CA LEU A 41 -27.20 24.81 -17.47
C LEU A 41 -26.97 25.50 -18.81
N ILE A 42 -25.71 25.61 -19.25
CA ILE A 42 -25.35 26.18 -20.55
C ILE A 42 -26.01 25.39 -21.68
N PHE A 43 -25.97 24.05 -21.63
CA PHE A 43 -26.64 23.19 -22.59
C PHE A 43 -28.14 23.47 -22.67
N ALA A 44 -28.83 23.47 -21.52
CA ALA A 44 -30.28 23.70 -21.46
C ALA A 44 -30.68 25.09 -21.99
N VAL A 45 -29.92 26.14 -21.61
CA VAL A 45 -30.17 27.51 -22.08
C VAL A 45 -29.87 27.63 -23.57
N ALA A 46 -28.72 27.15 -24.03
CA ALA A 46 -28.34 27.23 -25.44
C ALA A 46 -29.34 26.49 -26.34
N LYS A 47 -29.81 25.31 -25.92
CA LYS A 47 -30.85 24.55 -26.63
C LYS A 47 -32.19 25.26 -26.67
N SER A 48 -32.60 25.90 -25.58
CA SER A 48 -33.88 26.62 -25.52
C SER A 48 -33.92 27.83 -26.48
N PHE A 49 -32.78 28.50 -26.67
CA PHE A 49 -32.68 29.69 -27.53
C PHE A 49 -32.14 29.41 -28.94
N GLU A 50 -31.86 28.15 -29.29
CA GLU A 50 -31.33 27.73 -30.59
C GLU A 50 -32.22 28.19 -31.76
N GLY A 51 -33.55 28.19 -31.57
CA GLY A 51 -34.50 28.66 -32.57
C GLY A 51 -34.46 30.17 -32.86
N ARG A 52 -33.83 30.97 -32.00
CA ARG A 52 -33.70 32.43 -32.16
C ARG A 52 -32.30 32.85 -32.63
N PHE A 53 -31.27 32.07 -32.31
CA PHE A 53 -29.89 32.37 -32.66
C PHE A 53 -29.15 31.10 -33.10
N ALA A 54 -28.91 30.95 -34.41
CA ALA A 54 -28.30 29.74 -34.98
C ALA A 54 -26.90 29.41 -34.42
N TRP A 55 -26.13 30.40 -33.97
CA TRP A 55 -24.80 30.19 -33.38
C TRP A 55 -24.85 29.46 -32.02
N LEU A 56 -26.00 29.50 -31.32
CA LEU A 56 -26.18 28.78 -30.05
C LEU A 56 -26.20 27.25 -30.25
N GLY A 57 -26.45 26.76 -31.46
CA GLY A 57 -26.33 25.33 -31.77
C GLY A 57 -24.91 24.79 -31.53
N PHE A 58 -23.87 25.57 -31.85
CA PHE A 58 -22.49 25.18 -31.56
C PHE A 58 -22.19 25.14 -30.05
N VAL A 59 -22.71 26.13 -29.32
CA VAL A 59 -22.57 26.19 -27.85
C VAL A 59 -23.31 25.02 -27.19
N ALA A 60 -24.50 24.71 -27.67
CA ALA A 60 -25.29 23.58 -27.20
C ALA A 60 -24.56 22.26 -27.45
N ALA A 61 -24.04 22.02 -28.66
CA ALA A 61 -23.30 20.80 -28.96
C ALA A 61 -22.02 20.64 -28.11
N PHE A 62 -21.29 21.73 -27.88
CA PHE A 62 -20.12 21.71 -26.99
C PHE A 62 -20.50 21.41 -25.55
N ALA A 63 -21.55 22.07 -25.03
CA ALA A 63 -22.03 21.86 -23.68
C ALA A 63 -22.60 20.44 -23.48
N GLU A 64 -23.30 19.90 -24.49
CA GLU A 64 -23.78 18.52 -24.52
C GLU A 64 -22.62 17.52 -24.40
N ALA A 65 -21.59 17.70 -25.23
CA ALA A 65 -20.38 16.86 -25.19
C ALA A 65 -19.67 16.95 -23.84
N ALA A 66 -19.55 18.15 -23.26
CA ALA A 66 -18.95 18.35 -21.95
C ALA A 66 -19.76 17.68 -20.82
N THR A 67 -21.09 17.79 -20.85
CA THR A 67 -21.99 17.15 -19.89
C THR A 67 -21.89 15.63 -19.95
N ILE A 68 -21.99 15.04 -21.15
CA ILE A 68 -21.89 13.59 -21.35
C ILE A 68 -20.50 13.09 -20.94
N GLY A 69 -19.44 13.81 -21.33
CA GLY A 69 -18.07 13.49 -20.95
C GLY A 69 -17.86 13.47 -19.43
N GLY A 70 -18.38 14.47 -18.72
CA GLY A 70 -18.29 14.52 -17.25
C GLY A 70 -19.08 13.40 -16.56
N LEU A 71 -20.26 13.04 -17.08
CA LEU A 71 -21.04 11.90 -16.58
C LEU A 71 -20.32 10.56 -16.82
N ALA A 72 -19.68 10.41 -17.99
CA ALA A 72 -18.93 9.21 -18.34
C ALA A 72 -17.70 9.02 -17.44
N ASP A 73 -16.96 10.08 -17.15
CA ASP A 73 -15.82 10.02 -16.22
C ASP A 73 -16.25 9.61 -14.80
N TRP A 74 -17.35 10.21 -14.31
CA TRP A 74 -17.94 9.78 -13.03
C TRP A 74 -18.30 8.30 -13.04
N TYR A 75 -18.98 7.82 -14.08
CA TYR A 75 -19.34 6.43 -14.22
C TYR A 75 -18.11 5.52 -14.25
N ALA A 76 -17.05 5.88 -14.98
CA ALA A 76 -15.84 5.07 -15.11
C ALA A 76 -15.15 4.85 -13.76
N VAL A 77 -14.97 5.92 -12.97
CA VAL A 77 -14.35 5.82 -11.64
C VAL A 77 -15.25 5.04 -10.68
N VAL A 78 -16.56 5.29 -10.69
CA VAL A 78 -17.48 4.57 -9.82
C VAL A 78 -17.51 3.09 -10.18
N ALA A 79 -17.63 2.73 -11.46
CA ALA A 79 -17.65 1.36 -11.95
C ALA A 79 -16.36 0.58 -11.67
N LEU A 80 -15.23 1.28 -11.49
CA LEU A 80 -13.98 0.64 -11.07
C LEU A 80 -14.07 0.10 -9.64
N PHE A 81 -14.68 0.85 -8.73
CA PHE A 81 -14.69 0.55 -7.29
C PHE A 81 -16.01 0.02 -6.73
N LYS A 82 -17.14 0.39 -7.32
CA LYS A 82 -18.51 0.14 -6.81
C LYS A 82 -19.49 -0.05 -7.96
N ARG A 83 -20.72 -0.45 -7.62
CA ARG A 83 -21.84 -0.48 -8.57
C ARG A 83 -22.47 0.91 -8.67
N PRO A 84 -22.51 1.55 -9.85
CA PRO A 84 -23.12 2.86 -10.01
C PRO A 84 -24.61 2.79 -9.67
N LEU A 85 -25.09 3.75 -8.87
CA LEU A 85 -26.47 3.82 -8.36
C LEU A 85 -26.94 2.57 -7.57
N GLY A 86 -26.04 1.65 -7.20
CA GLY A 86 -26.39 0.40 -6.52
C GLY A 86 -27.06 -0.66 -7.41
N LEU A 87 -27.14 -0.43 -8.72
CA LEU A 87 -27.78 -1.35 -9.66
C LEU A 87 -26.86 -2.54 -9.99
N PRO A 88 -27.39 -3.77 -10.17
CA PRO A 88 -26.60 -4.95 -10.52
C PRO A 88 -26.25 -4.95 -12.02
N ILE A 89 -25.49 -3.96 -12.46
CA ILE A 89 -25.01 -3.85 -13.84
C ILE A 89 -23.82 -4.80 -14.02
N PRO A 90 -23.84 -5.69 -15.03
CA PRO A 90 -22.73 -6.60 -15.31
C PRO A 90 -21.45 -5.81 -15.62
N HIS A 91 -20.28 -6.37 -15.29
CA HIS A 91 -18.97 -5.74 -15.52
C HIS A 91 -18.79 -4.36 -14.85
N THR A 92 -19.32 -4.18 -13.64
CA THR A 92 -19.03 -3.04 -12.75
C THR A 92 -18.43 -3.53 -11.43
N ALA A 93 -17.94 -2.63 -10.57
CA ALA A 93 -17.10 -2.99 -9.43
C ALA A 93 -15.90 -3.87 -9.87
N ILE A 94 -15.21 -3.43 -10.93
CA ILE A 94 -14.14 -4.20 -11.58
C ILE A 94 -13.04 -4.62 -10.59
N ILE A 95 -12.62 -3.74 -9.69
CA ILE A 95 -11.58 -4.04 -8.70
C ILE A 95 -12.06 -5.08 -7.68
N PRO A 96 -13.19 -4.89 -6.96
CA PRO A 96 -13.73 -5.91 -6.05
C PRO A 96 -13.89 -7.29 -6.71
N GLU A 97 -14.44 -7.34 -7.93
CA GLU A 97 -14.70 -8.59 -8.64
C GLU A 97 -13.42 -9.33 -9.04
N ASN A 98 -12.31 -8.61 -9.26
CA ASN A 98 -11.03 -9.17 -9.68
C ASN A 98 -9.95 -9.18 -8.59
N GLN A 99 -10.32 -8.98 -7.31
CA GLN A 99 -9.35 -8.78 -6.23
C GLN A 99 -8.32 -9.92 -6.12
N ASN A 100 -8.74 -11.17 -6.30
CA ASN A 100 -7.85 -12.34 -6.19
C ASN A 100 -6.78 -12.31 -7.30
N ARG A 101 -7.23 -12.09 -8.54
CA ARG A 101 -6.33 -11.96 -9.71
C ARG A 101 -5.36 -10.78 -9.54
N ILE A 102 -5.81 -9.67 -8.99
CA ILE A 102 -4.96 -8.50 -8.74
C ILE A 102 -3.92 -8.84 -7.66
N ALA A 103 -4.32 -9.49 -6.58
CA ALA A 103 -3.44 -9.91 -5.49
C ALA A 103 -2.36 -10.88 -5.98
N ASP A 104 -2.72 -11.89 -6.77
CA ASP A 104 -1.76 -12.86 -7.33
C ASP A 104 -0.71 -12.19 -8.21
N ASN A 105 -1.14 -11.26 -9.07
CA ASN A 105 -0.23 -10.51 -9.94
C ASN A 105 0.68 -9.58 -9.15
N LEU A 106 0.16 -8.92 -8.11
CA LEU A 106 0.95 -8.06 -7.22
C LEU A 106 1.97 -8.88 -6.42
N GLY A 107 1.58 -10.06 -5.95
CA GLY A 107 2.48 -11.00 -5.27
C GLY A 107 3.64 -11.42 -6.15
N ARG A 108 3.35 -11.85 -7.39
CA ARG A 108 4.39 -12.19 -8.37
C ARG A 108 5.29 -10.99 -8.70
N PHE A 109 4.72 -9.79 -8.81
CA PHE A 109 5.51 -8.59 -9.05
C PHE A 109 6.50 -8.32 -7.90
N ILE A 110 6.05 -8.43 -6.65
CA ILE A 110 6.91 -8.27 -5.47
C ILE A 110 7.98 -9.36 -5.44
N GLU A 111 7.61 -10.61 -5.73
CA GLU A 111 8.52 -11.74 -5.81
C GLU A 111 9.67 -11.46 -6.80
N VAL A 112 9.32 -11.07 -8.03
CA VAL A 112 10.29 -10.90 -9.11
C VAL A 112 11.13 -9.63 -8.95
N ASN A 113 10.56 -8.53 -8.46
CA ASN A 113 11.26 -7.23 -8.43
C ASN A 113 11.96 -6.94 -7.10
N PHE A 114 11.45 -7.47 -5.99
CA PHE A 114 11.95 -7.15 -4.65
C PHE A 114 12.52 -8.37 -3.91
N LEU A 115 12.02 -9.57 -4.18
CA LEU A 115 12.49 -10.80 -3.54
C LEU A 115 13.40 -11.65 -4.43
N ALA A 116 13.80 -11.13 -5.59
CA ALA A 116 14.74 -11.82 -6.45
C ALA A 116 16.10 -12.00 -5.74
N PRO A 117 16.81 -13.11 -5.98
CA PRO A 117 18.04 -13.45 -5.25
C PRO A 117 19.11 -12.36 -5.28
N GLU A 118 19.25 -11.68 -6.42
CA GLU A 118 20.24 -10.62 -6.63
C GLU A 118 19.91 -9.34 -5.83
N PRO A 119 18.72 -8.70 -5.97
CA PRO A 119 18.32 -7.58 -5.13
C PRO A 119 18.37 -7.87 -3.63
N VAL A 120 17.95 -9.06 -3.21
CA VAL A 120 17.98 -9.47 -1.80
C VAL A 120 19.41 -9.60 -1.30
N ARG A 121 20.30 -10.21 -2.09
CA ARG A 121 21.73 -10.31 -1.75
C ARG A 121 22.37 -8.93 -1.62
N GLU A 122 22.08 -8.02 -2.54
CA GLU A 122 22.60 -6.65 -2.51
C GLU A 122 22.14 -5.91 -1.24
N LYS A 123 20.85 -6.03 -0.89
CA LYS A 123 20.33 -5.47 0.37
C LYS A 123 20.86 -6.13 1.64
N LEU A 124 21.10 -7.44 1.63
CA LEU A 124 21.75 -8.11 2.75
C LEU A 124 23.21 -7.70 2.91
N ALA A 125 23.92 -7.42 1.81
CA ALA A 125 25.30 -6.94 1.85
C ALA A 125 25.43 -5.52 2.43
N GLU A 126 24.38 -4.70 2.33
CA GLU A 126 24.31 -3.38 2.99
C GLU A 126 24.16 -3.48 4.52
N VAL A 127 23.73 -4.63 5.04
CA VAL A 127 23.51 -4.84 6.49
C VAL A 127 24.72 -5.49 7.13
N ASP A 128 25.37 -4.77 8.06
CA ASP A 128 26.44 -5.35 8.89
C ASP A 128 25.85 -6.19 10.03
N PHE A 129 25.51 -7.45 9.71
CA PHE A 129 25.01 -8.40 10.69
C PHE A 129 25.98 -8.65 11.84
N SER A 130 27.29 -8.53 11.60
CA SER A 130 28.31 -8.72 12.63
C SER A 130 28.24 -7.60 13.66
N ALA A 131 28.09 -6.36 13.20
CA ALA A 131 27.88 -5.22 14.09
C ALA A 131 26.57 -5.31 14.87
N LEU A 132 25.47 -5.73 14.24
CA LEU A 132 24.19 -5.95 14.94
C LEU A 132 24.31 -7.01 16.04
N VAL A 133 24.97 -8.14 15.74
CA VAL A 133 25.18 -9.22 16.71
C VAL A 133 26.12 -8.77 17.82
N ALA A 134 27.19 -8.04 17.48
CA ALA A 134 28.11 -7.48 18.46
C ALA A 134 27.41 -6.50 19.41
N ASP A 135 26.60 -5.58 18.88
CA ASP A 135 25.81 -4.63 19.66
C ASP A 135 24.80 -5.36 20.57
N TRP A 136 24.11 -6.37 20.04
CA TRP A 136 23.20 -7.21 20.83
C TRP A 136 23.92 -7.98 21.95
N LEU A 137 25.12 -8.49 21.69
CA LEU A 137 25.96 -9.18 22.68
C LEU A 137 26.67 -8.23 23.66
N SER A 138 26.72 -6.94 23.35
CA SER A 138 27.30 -5.92 24.24
C SER A 138 26.44 -5.71 25.48
N ASP A 139 25.16 -6.08 25.42
CA ASP A 139 24.25 -6.14 26.56
C ASP A 139 24.55 -7.37 27.44
N ALA A 140 25.02 -7.11 28.66
CA ALA A 140 25.43 -8.12 29.61
C ALA A 140 24.33 -9.13 29.96
N ASP A 141 23.06 -8.70 29.99
CA ASP A 141 21.94 -9.59 30.30
C ASP A 141 21.67 -10.57 29.15
N ARG A 142 21.80 -10.09 27.91
CA ARG A 142 21.62 -10.91 26.69
C ARG A 142 22.75 -11.91 26.52
N ALA A 143 24.00 -11.47 26.71
CA ALA A 143 25.17 -12.34 26.68
C ALA A 143 25.09 -13.43 27.76
N ALA A 144 24.68 -13.07 28.99
CA ALA A 144 24.47 -14.03 30.06
C ALA A 144 23.34 -15.03 29.75
N GLY A 145 22.25 -14.56 29.13
CA GLY A 145 21.17 -15.41 28.61
C GLY A 145 21.66 -16.43 27.59
N LEU A 146 22.44 -15.99 26.60
CA LEU A 146 23.02 -16.86 25.58
C LEU A 146 23.99 -17.89 26.19
N SER A 147 24.87 -17.47 27.10
CA SER A 147 25.81 -18.36 27.78
C SER A 147 25.08 -19.47 28.56
N ARG A 148 24.01 -19.12 29.29
CA ARG A 148 23.17 -20.12 29.99
C ARG A 148 22.42 -21.05 29.04
N PHE A 149 22.03 -20.57 27.86
CA PHE A 149 21.38 -21.39 26.85
C PHE A 149 22.36 -22.40 26.24
N VAL A 150 23.53 -21.92 25.81
CA VAL A 150 24.62 -22.76 25.29
C VAL A 150 25.08 -23.77 26.33
N GLY A 151 25.27 -23.33 27.58
CA GLY A 151 25.68 -24.20 28.68
C GLY A 151 24.67 -25.32 29.02
N ARG A 152 23.39 -25.16 28.67
CA ARG A 152 22.39 -26.22 28.82
C ARG A 152 22.32 -27.14 27.60
N LEU A 153 22.46 -26.57 26.40
CA LEU A 153 22.33 -27.32 25.14
C LEU A 153 23.55 -28.18 24.83
N VAL A 154 24.76 -27.65 25.05
CA VAL A 154 26.01 -28.36 24.70
C VAL A 154 26.12 -29.72 25.41
N PRO A 155 25.88 -29.85 26.72
CA PRO A 155 25.93 -31.15 27.38
C PRO A 155 24.83 -32.11 26.88
N GLN A 156 23.65 -31.58 26.54
CA GLN A 156 22.53 -32.36 26.05
C GLN A 156 22.79 -32.92 24.65
N THR A 157 23.35 -32.11 23.75
CA THR A 157 23.73 -32.57 22.40
C THR A 157 24.90 -33.53 22.46
N LEU A 158 25.90 -33.28 23.31
CA LEU A 158 27.03 -34.18 23.49
C LEU A 158 26.57 -35.55 24.01
N SER A 159 25.68 -35.56 25.01
CA SER A 159 25.09 -36.78 25.56
C SER A 159 24.23 -37.52 24.54
N ALA A 160 23.46 -36.79 23.72
CA ALA A 160 22.65 -37.38 22.65
C ALA A 160 23.52 -38.00 21.53
N ILE A 161 24.64 -37.37 21.17
CA ILE A 161 25.60 -37.90 20.19
C ILE A 161 26.32 -39.14 20.76
N GLU A 162 26.68 -39.12 22.04
CA GLU A 162 27.32 -40.26 22.71
C GLU A 162 26.37 -41.46 22.83
N GLN A 163 25.09 -41.23 23.15
CA GLN A 163 24.07 -42.28 23.29
C GLN A 163 23.56 -42.81 21.95
N SER A 164 23.57 -42.01 20.88
CA SER A 164 23.10 -42.43 19.55
C SER A 164 24.10 -43.29 18.77
N GLY A 165 25.27 -43.61 19.35
CA GLY A 165 26.27 -44.48 18.72
C GLY A 165 27.03 -43.83 17.55
N LEU A 166 26.89 -42.52 17.36
CA LEU A 166 27.53 -41.74 16.27
C LEU A 166 29.05 -41.60 16.40
N ARG A 167 29.65 -42.12 17.49
CA ARG A 167 31.11 -42.19 17.69
C ARG A 167 31.82 -42.74 16.46
N GLY A 168 31.31 -43.80 15.85
CA GLY A 168 31.93 -44.42 14.66
C GLY A 168 32.00 -43.52 13.43
N PHE A 169 31.00 -42.64 13.23
CA PHE A 169 30.89 -41.78 12.05
C PHE A 169 31.73 -40.48 12.18
N VAL A 170 31.89 -39.98 13.40
CA VAL A 170 32.74 -38.81 13.68
C VAL A 170 34.21 -39.20 13.64
N THR A 171 34.57 -40.36 14.21
CA THR A 171 35.96 -40.84 14.19
C THR A 171 36.42 -41.19 12.78
N SER A 172 35.54 -41.71 11.91
CA SER A 172 35.90 -42.00 10.51
C SER A 172 36.15 -40.73 9.67
N ARG A 173 35.51 -39.60 10.00
CA ARG A 173 35.65 -38.33 9.28
C ARG A 173 36.78 -37.42 9.77
N MET A 174 37.36 -37.69 10.94
CA MET A 174 38.53 -36.97 11.44
C MET A 174 39.87 -37.65 11.09
N LEU A 175 39.83 -38.90 10.62
CA LEU A 175 41.00 -39.65 10.15
C LEU A 175 41.14 -39.62 8.61
N GLU A 176 40.28 -38.88 7.93
CA GLU A 176 40.31 -38.58 6.49
C GLU A 176 40.58 -37.08 6.29
#